data_AF-A0A8T4FDV3-F1
#
_entry.id   AF-A0A8T4FDV3-F1
#
_cell.length_a   1.000
_cell.length_b   1.000
_cell.length_c   1.000
_cell.angle_alpha   90.00
_cell.angle_beta   90.00
_cell.angle_gamma   90.00
#
_symmetry.space_group_name_H-M   'P 1'
#
loop_
_entity.id
_entity.type
_entity.pdbx_description
1 polymer ?
#
loop_
_entity_poly.entity_id
_entity_poly.type
_entity_poly.pdbx_seq_one_letter_code
_entity_poly.pdbx_strand_id
1 'polypeptide(L)' 'MSDEMTLVDLAARYKGWTISDGPGGGYWAVRRVLLPESAGGGRANVRCGNSLTELASHLAEEARLDQRAAGVPRQGHTP' A
#
# COMPACT_ATOMS: atom_id res chain seq x y z
N MET A 1 -17.70 -14.77 16.53
CA MET A 1 -17.34 -13.38 16.18
C MET A 1 -16.65 -13.50 14.83
N SER A 2 -17.33 -13.14 13.75
CA SER A 2 -16.68 -13.07 12.44
C SER A 2 -15.75 -11.87 12.49
N ASP A 3 -14.45 -12.06 12.28
CA ASP A 3 -13.49 -10.98 12.05
C ASP A 3 -13.88 -10.27 10.74
N GLU A 4 -14.88 -9.42 10.80
CA GLU A 4 -15.24 -8.54 9.71
C GLU A 4 -14.21 -7.41 9.68
N MET A 5 -13.33 -7.47 8.70
CA MET A 5 -12.28 -6.49 8.52
C MET A 5 -12.89 -5.16 8.11
N THR A 6 -12.63 -4.09 8.88
CA THR A 6 -13.18 -2.75 8.60
C THR A 6 -12.15 -1.82 7.97
N LEU A 7 -12.63 -0.71 7.40
CA LEU A 7 -11.78 0.39 6.93
C LEU A 7 -10.88 0.96 8.05
N VAL A 8 -11.40 1.03 9.27
CA VAL A 8 -10.67 1.53 10.44
C VAL A 8 -9.51 0.59 10.77
N ASP A 9 -9.72 -0.73 10.68
CA ASP A 9 -8.67 -1.72 10.92
C ASP A 9 -7.55 -1.62 9.87
N LEU A 10 -7.91 -1.49 8.58
CA LEU A 10 -6.93 -1.29 7.51
C LEU A 10 -6.15 0.03 7.71
N ALA A 11 -6.84 1.13 8.00
CA ALA A 11 -6.19 2.42 8.24
C ALA A 11 -5.31 2.40 9.49
N ALA A 12 -5.68 1.59 10.49
CA ALA A 12 -4.87 1.37 11.68
C ALA A 12 -3.59 0.57 11.35
N ARG A 13 -3.71 -0.47 10.53
CA ARG A 13 -2.59 -1.34 10.15
C ARG A 13 -1.62 -0.68 9.16
N TYR A 14 -2.12 0.08 8.20
CA TYR A 14 -1.33 0.67 7.11
C TYR A 14 -1.23 2.20 7.25
N LYS A 15 -0.56 2.67 8.31
CA LYS A 15 -0.43 4.10 8.65
C LYS A 15 0.16 5.00 7.56
N GLY A 16 0.93 4.42 6.63
CA GLY A 16 1.48 5.11 5.47
C GLY A 16 0.47 5.38 4.34
N TRP A 17 -0.77 4.94 4.50
CA TRP A 17 -1.82 5.01 3.49
C TRP A 17 -3.05 5.77 4.02
N THR A 18 -3.74 6.43 3.10
CA THR A 18 -5.09 6.95 3.27
C THR A 18 -6.02 6.00 2.55
N ILE A 19 -7.00 5.44 3.26
CA ILE A 19 -7.86 4.36 2.78
C ILE A 19 -9.32 4.82 2.87
N SER A 20 -10.08 4.65 1.79
CA SER A 20 -11.48 5.06 1.71
C SER A 20 -12.29 4.10 0.83
N ASP A 21 -13.60 4.16 0.98
CA ASP A 21 -14.54 3.65 -0.02
C ASP A 21 -14.41 4.42 -1.34
N GLY A 22 -14.61 3.70 -2.44
CA GLY A 22 -14.65 4.24 -3.79
C GLY A 22 -16.06 4.22 -4.35
N PRO A 23 -16.37 5.13 -5.31
CA PRO A 23 -17.65 5.10 -6.00
C PRO A 23 -17.85 3.76 -6.70
N GLY A 24 -19.02 3.14 -6.52
CA GLY A 24 -19.35 1.83 -7.10
C GLY A 24 -19.10 0.62 -6.19
N GLY A 25 -18.82 0.82 -4.89
CA GLY A 25 -18.73 -0.26 -3.90
C GLY A 25 -17.36 -0.91 -3.76
N GLY A 26 -16.33 -0.32 -4.37
CA GLY A 26 -14.94 -0.72 -4.18
C GLY A 26 -14.26 0.08 -3.07
N TYR A 27 -12.96 -0.17 -2.91
CA TYR A 27 -12.10 0.50 -1.94
C TYR A 27 -10.81 0.93 -2.62
N TRP A 28 -10.25 2.04 -2.16
CA TRP A 28 -8.97 2.53 -2.65
C TRP A 28 -8.09 2.99 -1.50
N ALA A 29 -6.79 2.94 -1.74
CA ALA A 29 -5.76 3.40 -0.84
C ALA A 29 -4.74 4.23 -1.61
N VAL A 30 -4.38 5.39 -1.08
CA VAL A 30 -3.32 6.26 -1.62
C VAL A 30 -2.22 6.42 -0.57
N ARG A 31 -0.95 6.34 -0.99
CA ARG A 31 0.18 6.60 -0.09
C ARG A 31 0.16 8.05 0.40
N ARG A 32 0.39 8.23 1.70
CA ARG A 32 0.54 9.57 2.29
C ARG A 32 1.84 10.25 1.89
N VAL A 33 2.86 9.47 1.57
CA VAL A 33 4.14 9.95 1.03
C VAL A 33 4.32 9.30 -0.32
N LEU A 34 4.38 10.13 -1.36
CA LEU A 34 4.58 9.65 -2.71
C LEU A 34 5.97 9.00 -2.83
N LEU A 35 6.00 7.89 -3.55
CA LEU A 35 7.24 7.28 -3.95
C LEU A 35 7.99 8.24 -4.90
N PRO A 36 9.33 8.34 -4.77
CA PRO A 36 10.12 9.09 -5.75
C PRO A 36 9.99 8.46 -7.13
N GLU A 37 10.21 9.23 -8.19
CA GLU A 37 10.12 8.72 -9.58
C GLU A 37 11.09 7.56 -9.85
N SER A 38 12.23 7.54 -9.14
CA SER A 38 13.21 6.46 -9.19
C SER A 38 12.82 5.22 -8.39
N ALA A 39 11.63 5.20 -7.77
CA ALA A 39 11.08 4.03 -7.09
C ALA A 39 10.68 2.96 -8.11
N GLY A 40 11.67 2.26 -8.65
CA GLY A 40 11.46 1.02 -9.39
C GLY A 40 10.91 -0.09 -8.47
N GLY A 41 10.55 -1.22 -9.10
CA GLY A 41 10.23 -2.46 -8.39
C GLY A 41 8.74 -2.73 -8.18
N GLY A 42 7.86 -2.24 -9.06
CA GLY A 42 6.44 -2.63 -9.09
C GLY A 42 5.57 -2.10 -7.94
N ARG A 43 6.09 -1.13 -7.17
CA ARG A 43 5.34 -0.41 -6.14
C ARG A 43 4.44 0.65 -6.76
N ALA A 44 3.33 0.92 -6.10
CA ALA A 44 2.36 1.91 -6.55
C ALA A 44 2.05 2.94 -5.45
N ASN A 45 1.72 4.16 -5.88
CA ASN A 45 1.17 5.19 -5.00
C ASN A 45 -0.32 4.99 -4.70
N VAL A 46 -1.00 4.18 -5.52
CA VAL A 46 -2.44 3.91 -5.42
C VAL A 46 -2.70 2.41 -5.55
N ARG A 47 -3.58 1.88 -4.71
CA ARG A 47 -4.13 0.52 -4.83
C ARG A 47 -5.64 0.56 -4.71
N CYS A 48 -6.30 -0.32 -5.44
CA CYS A 48 -7.76 -0.50 -5.39
C CYS A 48 -8.08 -1.96 -5.08
N GLY A 49 -9.29 -2.22 -4.61
CA GLY A 49 -9.85 -3.56 -4.48
C GLY A 49 -11.37 -3.50 -4.46
N ASN A 50 -12.03 -4.55 -4.93
CA ASN A 50 -13.49 -4.67 -4.90
C ASN A 50 -14.01 -5.10 -3.52
N SER A 51 -13.09 -5.45 -2.60
CA SER A 51 -13.37 -5.77 -1.21
C SER A 51 -12.22 -5.30 -0.31
N LEU A 52 -12.48 -5.16 1.00
CA LEU A 52 -11.43 -4.84 1.98
C LEU A 52 -10.36 -5.92 2.07
N THR A 53 -10.73 -7.20 1.90
CA THR A 53 -9.78 -8.32 1.87
C THR A 53 -8.84 -8.24 0.68
N GLU A 54 -9.35 -7.90 -0.50
CA GLU A 54 -8.54 -7.71 -1.71
C GLU A 54 -7.60 -6.50 -1.54
N LEU A 55 -8.13 -5.38 -1.06
CA LEU A 55 -7.31 -4.19 -0.81
C LEU A 55 -6.22 -4.46 0.24
N ALA A 56 -6.54 -5.17 1.32
CA ALA A 56 -5.57 -5.58 2.34
C ALA A 56 -4.47 -6.47 1.75
N SER A 57 -4.81 -7.36 0.82
CA SER A 57 -3.83 -8.21 0.13
C SER A 57 -2.87 -7.38 -0.73
N HIS A 58 -3.39 -6.39 -1.48
CA HIS A 58 -2.55 -5.46 -2.23
C HIS A 58 -1.66 -4.60 -1.34
N LEU A 59 -2.18 -4.09 -0.21
CA LEU A 59 -1.40 -3.31 0.75
C LEU A 59 -0.33 -4.14 1.47
N ALA A 60 -0.62 -5.42 1.75
CA ALA A 60 0.38 -6.35 2.27
C ALA A 60 1.53 -6.57 1.29
N GLU A 61 1.25 -6.66 0.00
CA GLU A 61 2.29 -6.78 -1.03
C GLU A 61 3.12 -5.50 -1.14
N GLU A 62 2.49 -4.33 -1.14
CA GLU A 62 3.21 -3.05 -1.10
C GLU A 62 4.14 -2.96 0.12
N ALA A 63 3.70 -3.43 1.29
CA ALA A 63 4.54 -3.46 2.49
C ALA A 63 5.76 -4.39 2.33
N ARG A 64 5.61 -5.54 1.66
CA ARG A 64 6.74 -6.44 1.36
C ARG A 64 7.71 -5.80 0.37
N LEU A 65 7.19 -5.12 -0.66
CA LEU A 65 8.02 -4.40 -1.63
C LEU A 65 8.77 -3.23 -0.97
N ASP A 66 8.15 -2.52 -0.04
CA ASP A 66 8.80 -1.45 0.73
C ASP A 66 9.92 -2.00 1.61
N GLN A 67 9.69 -3.13 2.30
CA GLN A 67 10.73 -3.80 3.08
C GLN A 67 11.90 -4.27 2.21
N ARG A 68 11.62 -4.82 1.02
CA ARG A 68 12.66 -5.19 0.06
C ARG A 68 13.46 -3.98 -0.40
N ALA A 69 12.79 -2.88 -0.74
CA ALA A 69 13.46 -1.66 -1.18
C ALA A 69 14.28 -1.00 -0.07
N ALA A 70 13.85 -1.12 1.20
CA ALA A 70 14.60 -0.63 2.35
C ALA A 70 15.81 -1.53 2.69
N GLY A 71 15.70 -2.83 2.46
CA GLY A 71 16.77 -3.81 2.69
C GLY A 71 17.82 -3.90 1.58
N VAL A 72 17.53 -3.39 0.38
CA VAL A 72 18.54 -3.26 -0.70
C VAL A 72 19.41 -2.04 -0.40
N PRO A 73 20.72 -2.19 -0.15
CA PRO A 73 21.62 -1.05 -0.07
C PRO A 73 21.55 -0.31 -1.40
N ARG A 74 21.29 1.00 -1.36
CA ARG A 74 21.43 1.90 -2.52
C ARG A 74 22.88 1.80 -2.98
N GLN A 75 23.16 0.92 -3.94
CA GLN A 75 24.46 0.87 -4.60
C GLN A 75 24.69 2.24 -5.24
N GLY A 76 25.75 2.89 -4.79
CA GLY A 76 26.07 4.27 -5.12
C GLY A 76 26.20 4.48 -6.61
N HIS A 77 25.55 5.53 -7.09
CA HIS A 77 25.95 6.18 -8.32
C HIS A 77 26.99 7.22 -7.93
N THR A 78 28.26 6.86 -8.03
CA THR A 78 29.37 7.82 -8.02
C THR A 78 29.59 8.27 -9.46
N PRO A 79 29.64 9.59 -9.75
CA PRO A 79 30.01 10.10 -11.08
C PRO A 79 31.47 9.79 -11.43
#